data_AF-A0A944V342-F1
#
_entry.id   AF-A0A944V342-F1
#
_cell.length_a   1.000
_cell.length_b   1.000
_cell.length_c   1.000
_cell.angle_alpha   90.00
_cell.angle_beta   90.00
_cell.angle_gamma   90.00
#
_symmetry.space_group_name_H-M   'P 1'
#
loop_
_entity.id
_entity.type
_entity.pdbx_description
1 polymer ?
#
loop_
_entity_poly.entity_id
_entity_poly.type
_entity_poly.pdbx_seq_one_letter_code
_entity_poly.pdbx_strand_id
1 'polypeptide(L)' 'MKISVCGIACGKCPRMQKGICPNGEEGCTPNLTGPCKIKHCAVEKKVRYCFECKEFPCELTKIGPLNYGYCQYISGKN' A
#
# COMPACT_ATOMS: atom_id res chain seq x y z
N MET A 1 7.47 3.16 13.68
CA MET A 1 6.58 3.52 12.55
C MET A 1 6.22 2.24 11.80
N LYS A 2 4.94 1.85 11.73
CA LYS A 2 4.53 0.65 10.97
C LYS A 2 4.35 1.01 9.50
N ILE A 3 5.09 0.35 8.61
CA ILE A 3 5.00 0.54 7.15
C ILE A 3 4.10 -0.56 6.60
N SER A 4 3.07 -0.18 5.86
CA SER A 4 2.14 -1.12 5.23
C SER A 4 2.69 -1.65 3.91
N VAL A 5 2.09 -2.74 3.41
CA VAL A 5 2.41 -3.32 2.09
C VAL A 5 2.41 -2.30 0.94
N CYS A 6 1.59 -1.24 1.02
CA CYS A 6 1.56 -0.18 0.00
C CYS A 6 2.72 0.82 0.11
N GLY A 7 3.63 0.65 1.07
CA GLY A 7 4.73 1.57 1.33
C GLY A 7 4.35 2.81 2.15
N ILE A 8 3.08 2.97 2.53
CA ILE A 8 2.69 4.11 3.38
C ILE A 8 2.83 3.70 4.85
N ALA A 9 3.25 4.65 5.69
CA ALA A 9 3.09 4.53 7.13
C ALA A 9 1.62 4.28 7.48
N CYS A 10 1.30 3.19 8.19
CA CYS A 10 -0.08 2.79 8.50
C CYS A 10 -0.92 3.95 9.08
N GLY A 11 -0.32 4.83 9.89
CA GLY A 11 -1.00 6.01 10.46
C GLY A 11 -1.47 7.06 9.44
N LYS A 12 -1.00 7.03 8.20
CA LYS A 12 -1.48 7.88 7.11
C LYS A 12 -2.57 7.21 6.27
N CYS A 13 -2.85 5.92 6.46
CA CYS A 13 -3.95 5.24 5.78
C CYS A 13 -5.31 5.78 6.25
N PRO A 14 -6.23 6.21 5.36
CA PRO A 14 -7.54 6.73 5.74
C PRO A 14 -8.38 5.72 6.53
N ARG A 15 -8.25 4.41 6.27
CA ARG A 15 -8.98 3.39 7.04
C ARG A 15 -8.46 3.27 8.48
N MET A 16 -7.14 3.41 8.66
CA MET A 16 -6.52 3.43 9.99
C MET A 16 -6.91 4.69 10.75
N GLN A 17 -6.82 5.86 10.11
CA GLN A 17 -7.22 7.14 10.70
C GLN A 17 -8.69 7.17 11.12
N LYS A 18 -9.56 6.46 10.37
CA LYS A 18 -10.99 6.33 10.67
C LYS A 18 -11.32 5.19 11.65
N GLY A 19 -10.33 4.43 12.14
CA GLY A 19 -10.56 3.28 13.03
C GLY A 19 -11.26 2.08 12.40
N ILE A 20 -11.37 2.03 11.07
CA ILE A 20 -12.07 0.97 10.30
C ILE A 20 -11.10 0.05 9.55
N CYS A 21 -9.85 0.00 10.01
CA CYS A 21 -8.87 -0.92 9.45
C CYS A 21 -9.27 -2.35 9.83
N PRO A 22 -9.49 -3.27 8.86
CA PRO A 22 -9.84 -4.65 9.18
C PRO A 22 -8.72 -5.39 9.92
N ASN A 23 -7.48 -4.87 9.82
CA ASN A 23 -6.29 -5.44 10.44
C ASN A 23 -5.87 -4.68 11.72
N GLY A 24 -6.74 -3.80 12.23
CA GLY A 24 -6.47 -3.01 13.44
C GLY A 24 -5.10 -2.33 13.42
N GLU A 25 -4.43 -2.32 14.57
CA GLU A 25 -3.11 -1.71 14.73
C GLU A 25 -1.98 -2.49 14.05
N GLU A 26 -2.20 -3.75 13.67
CA GLU A 26 -1.19 -4.60 13.01
C GLU A 26 -0.80 -4.01 11.64
N GLY A 27 -1.77 -3.40 10.95
CA GLY A 27 -1.57 -2.82 9.62
C GLY A 27 -1.57 -3.89 8.53
N CYS A 28 -1.53 -3.45 7.27
CA CYS A 28 -1.60 -4.38 6.15
C CYS A 28 -0.25 -5.07 5.90
N THR A 29 -0.22 -6.41 6.00
CA THR A 29 0.84 -7.27 5.48
C THR A 29 0.35 -7.99 4.21
N PRO A 30 1.26 -8.53 3.38
CA PRO A 30 0.87 -9.31 2.20
C PRO A 30 -0.05 -10.50 2.54
N ASN A 31 0.12 -11.13 3.70
CA ASN A 31 -0.59 -12.37 4.05
C ASN A 31 -2.01 -12.15 4.60
N LEU A 32 -2.48 -10.90 4.74
CA LEU A 32 -3.80 -10.61 5.30
C LEU A 32 -4.89 -10.66 4.23
N THR A 33 -6.12 -11.01 4.60
CA THR A 33 -7.30 -10.97 3.73
C THR A 33 -7.96 -9.58 3.75
N GLY A 34 -8.69 -9.21 2.70
CA GLY A 34 -9.37 -7.91 2.62
C GLY A 34 -9.35 -7.23 1.24
N PRO A 35 -10.12 -6.14 1.05
CA PRO A 35 -10.47 -5.61 -0.29
C PRO A 35 -9.42 -4.69 -0.93
N CYS A 36 -8.25 -4.50 -0.33
CA CYS A 36 -7.25 -3.55 -0.84
C CYS A 36 -6.56 -4.07 -2.11
N LYS A 37 -6.79 -3.42 -3.26
CA LYS A 37 -6.15 -3.79 -4.54
C LYS A 37 -4.62 -3.78 -4.49
N ILE A 38 -4.01 -2.82 -3.78
CA ILE A 38 -2.54 -2.75 -3.63
C ILE A 38 -2.00 -3.99 -2.91
N LYS A 39 -2.72 -4.46 -1.88
CA LYS A 39 -2.36 -5.67 -1.13
C LYS A 39 -2.43 -6.91 -2.03
N HIS A 40 -3.51 -7.07 -2.79
CA HIS A 40 -3.64 -8.19 -3.76
C HIS A 40 -2.51 -8.18 -4.79
N CYS A 41 -2.19 -7.01 -5.33
CA CYS A 41 -1.07 -6.85 -6.26
C CYS A 41 0.28 -7.26 -5.64
N ALA A 42 0.54 -6.92 -4.38
CA ALA A 42 1.76 -7.31 -3.69
C ALA A 42 1.85 -8.83 -3.46
N VAL A 43 0.72 -9.49 -3.15
CA VAL A 43 0.64 -10.96 -3.03
C VAL A 43 0.92 -11.63 -4.37
N GLU A 44 0.26 -11.18 -5.44
CA GLU A 44 0.45 -11.70 -6.79
C GLU A 44 1.90 -11.56 -7.26
N LYS A 45 2.52 -10.41 -6.99
CA LYS A 45 3.91 -10.10 -7.34
C LYS A 45 4.92 -10.67 -6.35
N LYS A 46 4.48 -11.34 -5.27
CA LYS A 46 5.31 -11.92 -4.21
C LYS A 46 6.31 -10.92 -3.61
N VAL A 47 5.87 -9.68 -3.40
CA VAL A 47 6.67 -8.61 -2.78
C VAL A 47 6.12 -8.26 -1.40
N ARG A 48 7.00 -7.90 -0.47
CA ARG A 48 6.60 -7.51 0.89
C ARG A 48 6.14 -6.06 0.95
N TYR A 49 6.75 -5.19 0.15
CA TYR A 49 6.40 -3.78 0.03
C TYR A 49 6.36 -3.36 -1.43
N CYS A 50 5.55 -2.35 -1.76
CA CYS A 50 5.53 -1.77 -3.11
C CYS A 50 6.91 -1.25 -3.56
N PHE A 51 7.80 -0.87 -2.65
CA PHE A 51 9.15 -0.43 -2.99
C PHE A 51 10.08 -1.54 -3.49
N GLU A 52 9.75 -2.80 -3.16
CA GLU A 52 10.47 -3.97 -3.68
C GLU A 52 9.99 -4.35 -5.08
N CYS A 53 8.87 -3.77 -5.54
CA CYS A 53 8.32 -4.02 -6.86
C CYS A 53 9.04 -3.17 -7.90
N LYS A 54 9.83 -3.79 -8.78
CA LYS A 54 10.52 -3.11 -9.90
C LYS A 54 9.58 -2.32 -10.79
N GLU A 55 8.35 -2.77 -10.95
CA GLU A 55 7.37 -2.14 -11.84
C GLU A 55 6.61 -1.00 -11.18
N PHE A 56 6.58 -0.88 -9.85
CA PHE A 56 5.80 0.09 -9.07
C PHE A 56 4.36 0.29 -9.59
N PRO A 57 3.32 -0.29 -8.94
CA PRO A 57 1.96 -0.30 -9.46
C PRO A 57 1.24 1.04 -9.24
N CYS A 58 1.82 2.16 -9.68
CA CYS A 58 1.31 3.51 -9.42
C CYS A 58 -0.12 3.71 -9.93
N GLU A 59 -0.53 3.08 -11.02
CA GLU A 59 -1.93 3.13 -11.47
C GLU A 59 -2.94 2.68 -10.41
N LEU A 60 -2.60 1.69 -9.58
CA LEU A 60 -3.45 1.23 -8.47
C LEU A 60 -3.56 2.25 -7.32
N THR A 61 -2.71 3.26 -7.33
CA THR A 61 -2.66 4.34 -6.32
C THR A 61 -3.56 5.52 -6.69
N LYS A 62 -4.09 5.58 -7.93
CA LYS A 62 -5.14 6.55 -8.29
C LYS A 62 -6.40 6.38 -7.43
N ILE A 63 -6.66 5.16 -6.98
CA ILE A 63 -7.81 4.78 -6.16
C ILE A 63 -7.28 4.12 -4.89
N GLY A 64 -6.73 4.91 -3.97
CA GLY A 64 -6.10 4.38 -2.78
C GLY A 64 -5.57 5.46 -1.83
N PRO A 65 -4.97 5.02 -0.71
CA PRO A 65 -4.37 5.94 0.27
C PRO A 65 -3.04 6.55 -0.20
N LEU A 66 -2.39 5.92 -1.18
CA LEU A 66 -1.13 6.39 -1.76
C LEU A 66 -1.48 7.38 -2.87
N ASN A 67 -0.92 8.58 -2.86
CA ASN A 67 -1.14 9.53 -3.94
C ASN A 67 -0.37 9.08 -5.20
N TYR A 68 -1.02 9.15 -6.36
CA TYR A 68 -0.44 8.78 -7.65
C TYR A 68 0.87 9.51 -7.97
N GLY A 69 0.88 10.84 -7.84
CA GLY A 69 2.07 11.64 -8.07
C GLY A 69 3.20 11.30 -7.09
N TYR A 70 2.86 11.04 -5.83
CA TYR A 70 3.86 10.60 -4.86
C TYR A 70 4.46 9.23 -5.22
N CYS A 71 3.66 8.29 -5.74
CA CYS A 71 4.16 7.01 -6.26
C CYS A 71 5.08 7.20 -7.48
N GLN A 72 4.71 8.05 -8.44
CA GLN A 72 5.54 8.32 -9.61
C GLN A 72 6.89 8.92 -9.22
N TYR A 73 6.87 9.88 -8.30
CA TYR A 73 8.09 10.50 -7.77
C TYR A 73 9.04 9.46 -7.16
N ILE A 74 8.58 8.61 -6.23
CA ILE A 74 9.44 7.61 -5.58
C ILE A 74 9.84 6.45 -6.51
N SER A 75 9.07 6.20 -7.57
CA SER A 75 9.40 5.18 -8.59
C SER A 75 10.33 5.71 -9.69
N GLY A 76 10.68 6.99 -9.65
CA GLY A 76 11.54 7.62 -10.67
C GLY A 76 10.89 7.75 -12.05
N LYS A 77 9.55 7.72 -12.12
CA LYS A 77 8.77 7.78 -13.37
C LYS A 77 8.25 9.19 -13.71
N ASN A 78 8.97 10.24 -13.31
CA ASN A 78 8.59 11.63 -13.56
C ASN A 78 8.53 11.96 -15.05
#